data_AF-J9RP30-F1
#
_entry.id   AF-J9RP30-F1
#
_cell.length_a   1.000
_cell.length_b   1.000
_cell.length_c   1.000
_cell.angle_alpha   90.00
_cell.angle_beta   90.00
_cell.angle_gamma   90.00
#
_symmetry.space_group_name_H-M   'P 1'
#
loop_
_entity.id
_entity.type
_entity.pdbx_description
1 polymer ?
#
loop_
_entity_poly.entity_id
_entity_poly.type
_entity_poly.pdbx_seq_one_letter_code
_entity_poly.pdbx_strand_id
1 'polypeptide(L)'
;VVLTNTTKLCSTKSIPTINGKFPGPTIYAREGDNVNIRLTNQVQYNVTVHWHGVRQLRTGWADGPAYITQCPILPGQSYLYNFTLTGQRGTLLWHAHISWLRATIHGAIVIFPKKGVPYPFP
;
A
#
# COMPACT_ATOMS: atom_id res chain seq x y z
N VAL A 1 -3.27 -8.54 5.46
CA VAL A 1 -2.22 -8.37 6.47
C VAL A 1 -2.18 -9.61 7.32
N VAL A 2 -1.02 -10.25 7.44
CA VAL A 2 -0.84 -11.51 8.20
C VAL A 2 0.42 -11.41 9.04
N LEU A 3 0.55 -12.22 10.09
CA LEU A 3 1.82 -12.41 10.79
C LEU A 3 2.69 -13.39 10.01
N THR A 4 3.99 -13.13 9.94
CA THR A 4 4.97 -13.96 9.24
C THR A 4 6.27 -14.03 10.02
N ASN A 5 6.72 -15.25 10.31
CA ASN A 5 8.03 -15.48 10.91
C ASN A 5 9.11 -15.10 9.89
N THR A 6 9.90 -14.10 10.23
CA THR A 6 10.97 -13.58 9.38
C THR A 6 12.29 -13.62 10.16
N THR A 7 13.31 -14.23 9.56
CA THR A 7 14.65 -14.29 10.14
C THR A 7 15.55 -13.24 9.48
N LYS A 8 16.14 -12.37 10.30
CA LYS A 8 17.18 -11.42 9.88
C LYS A 8 18.26 -11.41 10.96
N LEU A 9 19.53 -11.36 10.56
CA LEU A 9 20.67 -11.33 11.48
C LEU A 9 20.61 -12.45 12.53
N CYS A 10 20.30 -13.68 12.10
CA CYS A 10 20.14 -14.87 12.95
C CYS A 10 19.05 -14.76 14.06
N SER A 11 18.18 -13.75 14.01
CA SER A 11 17.05 -13.58 14.92
C SER A 11 15.74 -13.72 14.17
N THR A 12 14.87 -14.61 14.64
CA THR A 12 13.53 -14.82 14.08
C THR A 12 12.51 -14.03 14.89
N LYS A 13 11.70 -13.22 14.21
CA LYS A 13 10.58 -12.49 14.81
C LYS A 13 9.34 -12.67 13.95
N SER A 14 8.18 -12.74 14.60
CA SER A 14 6.90 -12.69 13.90
C SER A 14 6.54 -11.23 13.64
N ILE A 15 6.49 -10.83 12.37
CA ILE A 15 6.21 -9.45 11.95
C ILE A 15 4.95 -9.41 11.07
N PRO A 16 4.20 -8.29 11.05
CA PRO A 16 3.14 -8.13 10.06
C PRO A 16 3.70 -7.96 8.66
N THR A 17 3.04 -8.59 7.70
CA THR A 17 3.36 -8.49 6.29
C THR A 17 2.10 -8.39 5.44
N ILE A 18 2.27 -8.00 4.18
CA ILE A 18 1.22 -8.14 3.16
C ILE A 18 1.46 -9.45 2.42
N ASN A 19 0.47 -10.34 2.50
CA ASN A 19 0.48 -11.64 1.81
C ASN A 19 1.73 -12.49 2.11
N GLY A 20 2.26 -12.42 3.35
CA GLY A 20 3.43 -13.19 3.75
C GLY A 20 4.78 -12.64 3.25
N LYS A 21 4.80 -11.47 2.60
CA LYS A 21 6.00 -10.92 1.95
C LYS A 21 6.57 -9.70 2.68
N PHE A 22 7.87 -9.69 2.86
CA PHE A 22 8.63 -8.56 3.38
C PHE A 22 9.90 -8.30 2.53
N PRO A 23 10.00 -7.15 1.82
CA PRO A 23 8.96 -6.14 1.63
C PRO A 23 7.69 -6.70 0.97
N GLY A 24 6.58 -5.97 1.06
CA GLY A 24 5.33 -6.36 0.43
C GLY A 24 5.38 -6.32 -1.10
N PRO A 25 4.32 -6.81 -1.77
CA PRO A 25 4.28 -6.85 -3.24
C PRO A 25 4.33 -5.45 -3.85
N THR A 26 5.03 -5.34 -4.98
CA THR A 26 5.00 -4.14 -5.82
C THR A 26 3.65 -4.03 -6.52
N ILE A 27 3.04 -2.85 -6.49
CA ILE A 27 1.86 -2.52 -7.28
C ILE A 27 2.34 -1.99 -8.62
N TYR A 28 1.93 -2.64 -9.71
CA TYR A 28 2.19 -2.20 -11.07
C TYR A 28 0.88 -1.68 -11.67
N ALA A 29 0.92 -0.45 -12.19
CA ALA A 29 -0.22 0.19 -12.85
C ALA A 29 0.28 1.14 -13.94
N ARG A 30 -0.61 1.65 -14.77
CA ARG A 30 -0.34 2.72 -15.73
C ARG A 30 -0.99 4.03 -15.27
N GLU A 31 -0.45 5.14 -15.76
CA GLU A 31 -1.11 6.43 -15.63
C GLU A 31 -2.54 6.37 -16.18
N GLY A 32 -3.50 6.79 -15.36
CA GLY A 32 -4.94 6.76 -15.65
C GLY A 32 -5.67 5.50 -15.20
N ASP A 33 -4.99 4.46 -14.74
CA ASP A 33 -5.64 3.25 -14.23
C ASP A 33 -6.43 3.54 -12.95
N ASN A 34 -7.59 2.89 -12.82
CA ASN A 34 -8.33 2.81 -11.57
C ASN A 34 -7.82 1.62 -10.74
N VAL A 35 -7.20 1.91 -9.61
CA VAL A 35 -6.57 0.94 -8.73
C VAL A 35 -7.57 0.54 -7.64
N ASN A 36 -7.86 -0.77 -7.57
CA ASN A 36 -8.74 -1.36 -6.56
C ASN A 36 -7.96 -2.35 -5.71
N ILE A 37 -7.79 -2.04 -4.42
CA ILE A 37 -7.05 -2.88 -3.48
C ILE A 37 -7.92 -3.20 -2.28
N ARG A 38 -8.32 -4.46 -2.17
CA ARG A 38 -9.00 -4.98 -0.99
C ARG A 38 -7.96 -5.42 0.03
N LEU A 39 -7.90 -4.73 1.15
CA LEU A 39 -7.02 -5.07 2.27
C LEU A 39 -7.83 -5.74 3.38
N THR A 40 -7.54 -7.01 3.64
CA THR A 40 -8.10 -7.76 4.79
C THR A 40 -7.08 -7.80 5.92
N ASN A 41 -7.49 -7.39 7.12
CA ASN A 41 -6.66 -7.41 8.30
C ASN A 41 -6.83 -8.74 9.06
N GLN A 42 -5.82 -9.62 9.03
CA GLN A 42 -5.82 -10.89 9.75
C GLN A 42 -4.84 -10.89 10.95
N VAL A 43 -4.41 -9.71 11.39
CA VAL A 43 -3.61 -9.55 12.61
C VAL A 43 -4.47 -8.97 13.75
N GLN A 44 -3.96 -9.07 14.98
CA GLN A 44 -4.73 -8.71 16.20
C GLN A 44 -4.77 -7.20 16.50
N TYR A 45 -4.14 -6.36 15.68
CA TYR A 45 -4.11 -4.92 15.85
C TYR A 45 -4.64 -4.19 14.63
N ASN A 46 -5.02 -2.94 14.83
CA ASN A 46 -5.56 -2.03 13.82
C ASN A 46 -4.53 -1.72 12.73
N VAL A 47 -4.98 -1.67 11.47
CA VAL A 47 -4.14 -1.37 10.31
C VAL A 47 -4.80 -0.35 9.39
N THR A 48 -4.00 0.52 8.79
CA THR A 48 -4.36 1.29 7.58
C THR A 48 -3.15 1.31 6.64
N VAL A 49 -3.37 1.53 5.35
CA VAL A 49 -2.31 1.66 4.34
C VAL A 49 -2.50 2.97 3.58
N HIS A 50 -1.39 3.68 3.38
CA HIS A 50 -1.29 4.90 2.59
C HIS A 50 -0.49 4.67 1.31
N TRP A 51 -0.93 5.35 0.26
CA TRP A 51 -0.36 5.29 -1.09
C TRP A 51 0.52 6.52 -1.29
N HIS A 52 1.71 6.51 -0.67
CA HIS A 52 2.59 7.67 -0.60
C HIS A 52 2.89 8.29 -1.96
N GLY A 53 2.56 9.56 -2.09
CA GLY A 53 2.73 10.34 -3.31
C GLY A 53 1.56 10.24 -4.28
N VAL A 54 0.61 9.32 -4.13
CA VAL A 54 -0.64 9.32 -4.91
C VAL A 54 -1.47 10.52 -4.48
N ARG A 55 -1.92 11.33 -5.45
CA ARG A 55 -2.57 12.63 -5.18
C ARG A 55 -3.95 12.54 -4.53
N GLN A 56 -4.60 11.38 -4.59
CA GLN A 56 -5.96 11.15 -4.08
C GLN A 56 -6.97 12.23 -4.50
N LEU A 57 -6.93 12.61 -5.78
CA LEU A 57 -7.83 13.63 -6.32
C LEU A 57 -9.29 13.18 -6.13
N ARG A 58 -10.02 13.90 -5.28
CA ARG A 58 -11.42 13.62 -4.89
C ARG A 58 -11.64 12.21 -4.33
N THR A 59 -10.60 11.59 -3.78
CA THR A 59 -10.61 10.21 -3.26
C THR A 59 -9.97 10.13 -1.88
N GLY A 60 -10.10 11.20 -1.07
CA GLY A 60 -9.47 11.31 0.25
C GLY A 60 -9.80 10.16 1.21
N TRP A 61 -10.98 9.54 1.09
CA TRP A 61 -11.35 8.35 1.87
C TRP A 61 -10.41 7.15 1.65
N ALA A 62 -9.73 7.08 0.51
CA ALA A 62 -8.76 6.03 0.18
C ALA A 62 -7.31 6.43 0.51
N ASP A 63 -7.08 7.56 1.15
CA ASP A 63 -5.72 8.06 1.38
C ASP A 63 -4.95 7.23 2.42
N GLY A 64 -5.57 6.80 3.53
CA GLY A 64 -4.95 5.87 4.46
C GLY A 64 -4.54 6.36 5.86
N PRO A 65 -4.15 7.62 6.09
CA PRO A 65 -3.75 8.09 7.41
C PRO A 65 -4.86 7.90 8.47
N ALA A 66 -4.60 7.02 9.44
CA ALA A 66 -5.56 6.69 10.49
C ALA A 66 -5.92 7.94 11.32
N TYR A 67 -7.21 8.11 11.60
CA TYR A 67 -7.79 9.24 12.34
C TYR A 67 -7.67 10.61 11.65
N ILE A 68 -7.21 10.65 10.40
CA ILE A 68 -7.22 11.85 9.57
C ILE A 68 -8.22 11.67 8.43
N THR A 69 -8.06 10.61 7.63
CA THR A 69 -8.92 10.35 6.47
C THR A 69 -9.81 9.12 6.63
N GLN A 70 -9.47 8.22 7.56
CA GLN A 70 -10.29 7.05 7.88
C GLN A 70 -10.10 6.55 9.31
N CYS A 71 -11.10 5.84 9.83
CA CYS A 71 -10.91 4.95 10.97
C CYS A 71 -10.05 3.73 10.57
N PRO A 72 -9.33 3.10 11.52
CA PRO A 72 -8.52 1.94 11.22
C PRO A 72 -9.35 0.70 10.82
N ILE A 73 -8.74 -0.17 10.03
CA ILE A 73 -9.29 -1.48 9.68
C ILE A 73 -9.05 -2.40 10.87
N LEU A 74 -10.12 -2.77 11.57
CA LEU A 74 -10.08 -3.62 12.75
C LEU A 74 -9.65 -5.07 12.40
N PRO A 75 -9.18 -5.86 13.37
CA PRO A 75 -8.93 -7.29 13.19
C PRO A 75 -10.13 -8.02 12.58
N GLY A 76 -9.87 -8.87 11.58
CA GLY A 76 -10.88 -9.61 10.83
C GLY A 76 -11.62 -8.80 9.76
N GLN A 77 -11.50 -7.47 9.75
CA GLN A 77 -12.22 -6.61 8.81
C GLN A 77 -11.48 -6.42 7.48
N SER A 78 -12.22 -5.98 6.46
CA SER A 78 -11.67 -5.65 5.14
C SER A 78 -12.07 -4.25 4.71
N TYR A 79 -11.19 -3.58 3.98
CA TYR A 79 -11.45 -2.28 3.37
C TYR A 79 -11.03 -2.27 1.91
N LEU A 80 -11.81 -1.60 1.05
CA LEU A 80 -11.50 -1.44 -0.37
C LEU A 80 -10.98 -0.03 -0.62
N TYR A 81 -9.69 0.07 -0.93
CA TYR A 81 -9.10 1.29 -1.47
C TYR A 81 -9.40 1.35 -2.97
N ASN A 82 -10.05 2.43 -3.40
CA ASN A 82 -10.39 2.68 -4.81
C ASN A 82 -10.02 4.13 -5.15
N PHE A 83 -9.08 4.29 -6.07
CA PHE A 83 -8.60 5.59 -6.55
C PHE A 83 -8.02 5.48 -7.96
N THR A 84 -7.85 6.62 -8.62
CA THR A 84 -7.31 6.69 -9.99
C THR A 84 -5.97 7.41 -9.99
N LEU A 85 -4.99 6.86 -10.73
CA LEU A 85 -3.64 7.42 -10.86
C LEU A 85 -3.60 8.55 -11.90
N THR A 86 -4.04 9.74 -11.52
CA THR A 86 -4.19 10.88 -12.44
C THR A 86 -2.92 11.72 -12.57
N GLY A 87 -2.32 11.71 -13.76
CA GLY A 87 -1.19 12.59 -14.09
C GLY A 87 0.08 12.25 -13.33
N GLN A 88 0.30 10.97 -13.04
CA GLN A 88 1.46 10.46 -12.30
C GLN A 88 2.06 9.28 -13.07
N ARG A 89 3.40 9.25 -13.17
CA ARG A 89 4.19 8.15 -13.72
C ARG A 89 5.55 8.12 -13.02
N GLY A 90 6.17 6.96 -12.92
CA GLY A 90 7.43 6.75 -12.19
C GLY A 90 7.27 5.83 -10.98
N THR A 91 8.13 6.03 -9.99
CA THR A 91 8.21 5.18 -8.79
C THR A 91 7.67 5.93 -7.59
N LEU A 92 6.69 5.33 -6.91
CA LEU A 92 6.17 5.75 -5.62
C LEU A 92 6.32 4.59 -4.62
N LEU A 93 5.77 4.74 -3.42
CA LEU A 93 5.68 3.66 -2.44
C LEU A 93 4.29 3.60 -1.81
N TRP A 94 3.99 2.49 -1.16
CA TRP A 94 2.89 2.36 -0.23
C TRP A 94 3.43 1.88 1.12
N HIS A 95 2.77 2.28 2.20
CA HIS A 95 3.15 1.85 3.54
C HIS A 95 1.98 1.90 4.50
N ALA A 96 2.04 1.13 5.60
CA ALA A 96 1.09 1.30 6.68
C ALA A 96 1.14 2.74 7.23
N HIS A 97 -0.02 3.30 7.58
CA HIS A 97 -0.12 4.68 8.08
C HIS A 97 -0.86 4.77 9.42
N ILE A 98 -0.50 3.84 10.30
CA ILE A 98 -0.88 3.80 11.71
C ILE A 98 0.28 3.24 12.53
N SER A 99 0.55 3.87 13.69
CA SER A 99 1.67 3.49 14.56
C SER A 99 3.00 3.38 13.78
N TRP A 100 3.84 2.41 14.13
CA TRP A 100 5.16 2.18 13.55
C TRP A 100 5.15 1.03 12.52
N LEU A 101 3.96 0.58 12.11
CA LEU A 101 3.80 -0.61 11.26
C LEU A 101 4.47 -0.47 9.88
N ARG A 102 4.74 0.76 9.42
CA ARG A 102 5.52 0.99 8.19
C ARG A 102 6.92 0.37 8.19
N ALA A 103 7.45 0.01 9.37
CA ALA A 103 8.73 -0.69 9.49
C ALA A 103 8.75 -2.02 8.72
N THR A 104 7.60 -2.68 8.58
CA THR A 104 7.47 -4.01 7.96
C THR A 104 6.34 -4.09 6.92
N ILE A 105 5.34 -3.22 7.02
CA ILE A 105 4.25 -3.09 6.04
C ILE A 105 4.59 -1.93 5.08
N HIS A 106 5.31 -2.24 4.01
CA HIS A 106 5.58 -1.32 2.91
C HIS A 106 5.93 -2.06 1.62
N GLY A 107 5.83 -1.38 0.49
CA GLY A 107 6.24 -1.88 -0.82
C GLY A 107 6.25 -0.77 -1.86
N ALA A 108 6.67 -1.11 -3.08
CA ALA A 108 6.77 -0.16 -4.17
C ALA A 108 5.43 0.01 -4.91
N ILE A 109 5.24 1.17 -5.54
CA ILE A 109 4.26 1.38 -6.60
C ILE A 109 5.05 1.82 -7.83
N VAL A 110 4.86 1.12 -8.95
CA VAL A 110 5.45 1.45 -10.24
C VAL A 110 4.33 1.84 -11.19
N ILE A 111 4.37 3.09 -11.64
CA ILE A 111 3.38 3.67 -12.54
C ILE A 111 4.01 3.86 -13.91
N PHE A 112 3.67 2.98 -14.85
CA PHE A 112 4.11 3.08 -16.23
C PHE A 112 3.44 4.27 -16.93
N PRO A 113 4.03 4.78 -18.03
CA PRO A 113 3.35 5.69 -18.92
C PRO A 113 1.98 5.16 -19.37
N LYS A 114 1.07 6.11 -19.64
CA LYS A 114 -0.22 5.83 -20.25
C LYS A 114 -0.03 5.02 -21.54
N LYS A 115 -1.00 4.15 -21.85
CA LYS A 115 -0.96 3.33 -23.07
C LYS A 115 -0.77 4.22 -24.32
N GLY A 116 0.20 3.86 -25.17
CA GLY A 116 0.56 4.63 -26.36
C GLY A 116 1.52 5.79 -26.12
N VAL A 117 1.89 6.09 -24.87
CA VAL A 117 2.90 7.11 -24.55
C VAL A 117 4.21 6.39 -24.17
N PRO A 118 5.33 6.66 -24.85
CA PRO A 118 6.61 6.06 -24.50
C PRO A 118 7.22 6.74 -23.26
N TYR A 119 8.28 6.12 -22.73
CA TYR A 119 9.19 6.83 -21.82
C TYR A 119 9.91 7.96 -22.55
N PRO A 120 10.32 9.04 -21.86
CA PRO A 120 11.11 10.11 -22.47
C PRO A 120 12.59 9.73 -22.67
N PHE A 121 12.93 8.45 -22.51
CA PHE A 121 14.27 7.89 -22.65
C PHE A 121 14.19 6.52 -23.36
N PRO A 122 15.29 6.07 -24.01
CA PRO A 122 15.37 4.78 -24.71
C PRO A 122 15.15 3.57 -23.81
#